data_AF-A0A8T5L2P3-F1
#
_entry.id   AF-A0A8T5L2P3-F1
#
_cell.length_a   1.000
_cell.length_b   1.000
_cell.length_c   1.000
_cell.angle_alpha   90.00
_cell.angle_beta   90.00
_cell.angle_gamma   90.00
#
_symmetry.space_group_name_H-M   'P 1'
#
loop_
_entity.id
_entity.type
_entity.pdbx_description
1 polymer ?
#
loop_
_entity_poly.entity_id
_entity_poly.type
_entity_poly.pdbx_seq_one_letter_code
_entity_poly.pdbx_strand_id
1 'polypeptide(L)'
;MIEILTQMTLSELLLLISSVIMLIGSIGLFRFRDVYTRTHAATLITVGGVCFSLLVIGFSIFMADFLSIHLIKMDLIIILILVTSPIAAQAIVESAHKQGIKPILGISRKAGVKKK
;
A
#
# COMPACT_ATOMS: atom_id res chain seq x y z
N MET A 1 -26.91 -20.33 6.66
CA MET A 1 -27.58 -19.31 5.82
C MET A 1 -27.34 -17.89 6.33
N ILE A 2 -27.66 -17.58 7.59
CA ILE A 2 -27.42 -16.24 8.17
C ILE A 2 -25.93 -15.86 8.19
N GLU A 3 -25.04 -16.79 8.58
CA GLU A 3 -23.59 -16.53 8.58
C GLU A 3 -23.04 -16.17 7.18
N ILE A 4 -23.49 -16.87 6.14
CA ILE A 4 -23.06 -16.62 4.75
C ILE A 4 -23.46 -15.19 4.32
N LEU A 5 -24.68 -14.78 4.66
CA LEU A 5 -25.17 -13.43 4.33
C LEU A 5 -24.36 -12.34 5.07
N THR A 6 -24.04 -12.54 6.35
CA THR A 6 -23.22 -11.58 7.11
C THR A 6 -21.82 -11.43 6.50
N GLN A 7 -21.23 -12.52 6.02
CA GLN A 7 -19.91 -12.51 5.42
C GLN A 7 -19.89 -11.82 4.04
N MET A 8 -20.94 -12.01 3.23
CA MET A 8 -21.09 -11.29 1.95
C MET A 8 -21.15 -9.78 2.19
N THR A 9 -21.97 -9.31 3.12
CA THR A 9 -22.06 -7.88 3.45
C THR A 9 -20.75 -7.30 3.98
N LEU A 10 -19.99 -8.08 4.74
CA LEU A 10 -18.67 -7.67 5.25
C LEU A 10 -17.67 -7.52 4.10
N SER A 11 -17.63 -8.48 3.18
CA SER A 11 -16.73 -8.46 2.02
C SER A 11 -16.97 -7.27 1.09
N GLU A 12 -18.23 -6.92 0.85
CA GLU A 12 -18.62 -5.75 0.06
C GLU A 12 -18.20 -4.44 0.72
N LEU A 13 -18.41 -4.31 2.03
CA LEU A 13 -17.97 -3.14 2.79
C LEU A 13 -16.44 -2.99 2.74
N LEU A 14 -15.71 -4.10 2.88
CA LEU A 14 -14.26 -4.09 2.78
C LEU A 14 -13.77 -3.69 1.37
N LEU A 15 -14.39 -4.21 0.31
CA LEU A 15 -14.08 -3.80 -1.07
C LEU A 15 -14.35 -2.32 -1.33
N LEU A 16 -15.41 -1.78 -0.74
CA LEU A 16 -15.75 -0.38 -0.88
C LEU A 16 -14.69 0.50 -0.21
N ILE A 17 -14.23 0.10 0.97
CA ILE A 17 -13.14 0.77 1.70
C ILE A 17 -11.82 0.70 0.91
N SER A 18 -11.43 -0.47 0.39
CA SER A 18 -10.17 -0.58 -0.38
C SER A 18 -10.19 0.29 -1.64
N SER A 19 -11.32 0.32 -2.35
CA SER A 19 -11.50 1.15 -3.55
C SER A 19 -11.36 2.65 -3.22
N VAL A 20 -12.00 3.11 -2.14
CA VAL A 20 -11.86 4.50 -1.67
C VAL A 20 -10.41 4.83 -1.33
N ILE A 21 -9.68 3.92 -0.67
CA ILE A 21 -8.26 4.12 -0.35
C ILE A 21 -7.41 4.18 -1.63
N MET A 22 -7.66 3.32 -2.62
CA MET A 22 -6.96 3.37 -3.91
C MET A 22 -7.23 4.68 -4.65
N LEU A 23 -8.47 5.18 -4.62
CA LEU A 23 -8.84 6.47 -5.22
C LEU A 23 -8.11 7.62 -4.54
N ILE A 24 -8.16 7.70 -3.20
CA ILE A 24 -7.49 8.76 -2.44
C ILE A 24 -5.97 8.69 -2.66
N GLY A 25 -5.39 7.50 -2.63
CA GLY A 25 -3.96 7.30 -2.85
C GLY A 25 -3.53 7.68 -4.27
N SER A 26 -4.32 7.32 -5.29
CA SER A 26 -4.06 7.71 -6.70
C SER A 26 -4.11 9.22 -6.89
N ILE A 27 -5.12 9.89 -6.31
CA ILE A 27 -5.22 11.36 -6.31
C ILE A 27 -4.01 11.97 -5.56
N GLY A 28 -3.61 11.40 -4.43
CA GLY A 28 -2.42 11.80 -3.68
C GLY A 28 -1.16 11.73 -4.52
N LEU A 29 -0.96 10.64 -5.27
CA LEU A 29 0.19 10.46 -6.14
C LEU A 29 0.28 11.56 -7.22
N PHE A 30 -0.86 11.98 -7.77
CA PHE A 30 -0.93 13.03 -8.79
C PHE A 30 -0.76 14.44 -8.22
N ARG A 31 -1.23 14.69 -6.99
CA ARG A 31 -1.16 16.01 -6.35
C ARG A 31 0.19 16.28 -5.67
N PHE A 32 0.91 15.26 -5.22
CA PHE A 32 2.20 15.43 -4.58
C PHE A 32 3.32 15.65 -5.59
N ARG A 33 4.11 16.69 -5.37
CA ARG A 33 5.24 17.09 -6.22
C ARG A 33 6.59 16.57 -5.72
N ASP A 34 6.68 16.10 -4.47
CA ASP A 34 7.90 15.53 -3.88
C ASP A 34 7.99 14.02 -4.07
N VAL A 35 9.19 13.50 -4.29
CA VAL A 35 9.49 12.07 -4.34
C VAL A 35 9.16 11.41 -2.99
N TYR A 36 9.46 12.06 -1.87
CA TYR A 36 9.20 11.53 -0.53
C TYR A 36 7.71 11.44 -0.20
N THR A 37 6.92 12.45 -0.59
CA THR A 37 5.47 12.43 -0.35
C THR A 37 4.76 11.48 -1.32
N ARG A 38 5.31 11.29 -2.53
CA ARG A 38 4.84 10.28 -3.49
C ARG A 38 5.08 8.85 -3.01
N THR A 39 6.24 8.54 -2.43
CA THR A 39 6.51 7.18 -1.90
C THR A 39 5.62 6.85 -0.71
N HIS A 40 5.30 7.84 0.15
CA HIS A 40 4.30 7.65 1.21
C HIS A 40 2.90 7.36 0.65
N ALA A 41 2.45 8.15 -0.33
CA ALA A 41 1.16 7.90 -1.01
C ALA A 41 1.13 6.53 -1.70
N ALA A 42 2.22 6.12 -2.37
CA ALA A 42 2.33 4.80 -2.98
C ALA A 42 2.20 3.66 -1.96
N THR A 43 2.79 3.83 -0.77
CA THR A 43 2.70 2.83 0.31
C THR A 43 1.30 2.72 0.88
N LEU A 44 0.55 3.83 0.95
CA LEU A 44 -0.86 3.80 1.36
C LEU A 44 -1.72 3.00 0.35
N ILE A 45 -1.46 3.13 -0.95
CA ILE A 45 -2.16 2.36 -1.99
C ILE A 45 -1.83 0.87 -1.89
N THR A 46 -0.56 0.50 -1.69
CA THR A 46 -0.16 -0.91 -1.61
C THR A 46 -0.68 -1.58 -0.35
N VAL A 47 -0.50 -0.97 0.82
CA VAL A 47 -0.93 -1.55 2.10
C VAL A 47 -2.45 -1.48 2.27
N GLY A 48 -3.09 -0.36 1.94
CA GLY A 48 -4.53 -0.18 2.18
C GLY A 48 -5.42 -0.63 1.03
N GLY A 49 -4.98 -0.50 -0.21
CA GLY A 49 -5.75 -0.92 -1.39
C GLY A 49 -5.52 -2.38 -1.73
N VAL A 50 -4.28 -2.72 -2.11
CA VAL A 50 -3.94 -4.05 -2.65
C VAL A 50 -4.07 -5.14 -1.59
N CYS A 51 -3.53 -4.92 -0.39
CA CYS A 51 -3.60 -5.90 0.71
C CYS A 51 -5.05 -6.22 1.10
N PHE A 52 -5.90 -5.19 1.21
CA PHE A 52 -7.28 -5.33 1.63
C PHE A 52 -8.16 -5.98 0.55
N SER A 53 -7.92 -5.66 -0.73
CA SER A 53 -8.56 -6.34 -1.86
C SER A 53 -8.19 -7.83 -1.93
N LEU A 54 -6.91 -8.17 -1.73
CA LEU A 54 -6.44 -9.56 -1.68
C LEU A 54 -7.04 -10.33 -0.50
N LEU A 55 -7.22 -9.70 0.66
CA LEU A 55 -7.86 -10.31 1.82
C LEU A 55 -9.33 -10.66 1.53
N VAL A 56 -10.07 -9.78 0.85
CA VAL A 56 -11.45 -10.07 0.41
C VAL A 56 -11.50 -11.23 -0.59
N ILE A 57 -10.57 -11.26 -1.56
CA ILE A 57 -10.48 -12.37 -2.52
C ILE A 57 -10.17 -13.68 -1.78
N GLY A 58 -9.22 -13.68 -0.84
CA GLY A 58 -8.91 -14.84 -0.01
C GLY A 58 -10.11 -15.33 0.80
N PHE A 59 -10.88 -14.41 1.38
CA PHE A 59 -12.10 -14.73 2.12
C PHE A 59 -13.20 -15.32 1.22
N SER A 60 -13.37 -14.79 0.00
CA SER A 60 -14.33 -15.33 -0.98
C SER A 60 -13.96 -16.74 -1.45
N ILE A 61 -12.67 -17.05 -1.57
CA ILE A 61 -12.18 -18.38 -1.98
C ILE A 61 -12.34 -19.39 -0.84
N PHE A 62 -12.20 -18.96 0.42
CA PHE A 62 -12.45 -19.80 1.60
C PHE A 62 -13.87 -20.39 1.62
N MET A 63 -14.87 -19.62 1.15
CA MET A 63 -16.27 -20.07 1.08
C MET A 63 -16.53 -21.10 -0.02
N ALA A 64 -15.64 -21.23 -1.01
CA ALA A 64 -15.85 -22.08 -2.18
C ALA A 64 -15.35 -23.53 -2.00
N ASP A 65 -14.96 -23.93 -0.77
CA ASP A 65 -14.36 -25.24 -0.43
C ASP A 65 -13.12 -25.63 -1.27
N PHE A 66 -12.56 -24.69 -2.03
CA PHE A 66 -11.33 -24.88 -2.81
C PHE A 66 -10.10 -24.77 -1.90
N LEU A 67 -9.88 -25.85 -1.14
CA LEU A 67 -8.65 -26.39 -0.56
C LEU A 67 -7.47 -25.40 -0.42
N SER A 68 -7.10 -25.16 0.85
CA SER A 68 -5.89 -24.59 1.52
C SER A 68 -4.74 -24.00 0.69
N ILE A 69 -4.43 -24.55 -0.48
CA ILE A 69 -3.33 -24.15 -1.36
C ILE A 69 -3.55 -22.73 -1.91
N HIS A 70 -4.78 -22.34 -2.21
CA HIS A 70 -5.07 -20.99 -2.72
C HIS A 70 -4.90 -19.92 -1.63
N LEU A 71 -5.32 -20.21 -0.40
CA LEU A 71 -5.16 -19.30 0.73
C LEU A 71 -3.69 -19.05 1.03
N ILE A 72 -2.88 -20.12 1.05
CA ILE A 72 -1.43 -20.03 1.25
C ILE A 72 -0.78 -19.15 0.16
N LYS A 73 -1.21 -19.29 -1.10
CA LYS A 73 -0.71 -18.44 -2.19
C LYS A 73 -1.09 -16.97 -2.00
N MET A 74 -2.32 -16.67 -1.58
CA MET A 74 -2.76 -15.29 -1.34
C MET A 74 -2.01 -14.65 -0.17
N ASP A 75 -1.86 -15.36 0.95
CA ASP A 75 -1.09 -14.88 2.10
C ASP A 75 0.38 -14.64 1.73
N LEU A 76 0.96 -15.53 0.93
CA LEU A 76 2.33 -15.36 0.42
C LEU A 76 2.46 -14.09 -0.43
N ILE A 77 1.49 -13.82 -1.31
CA ILE A 77 1.48 -12.61 -2.16
C ILE A 77 1.37 -11.35 -1.29
N ILE A 78 0.50 -11.37 -0.27
CA ILE A 78 0.32 -10.26 0.68
C ILE A 78 1.66 -9.96 1.38
N ILE A 79 2.29 -10.98 1.95
CA ILE A 79 3.58 -10.83 2.66
C ILE A 79 4.65 -10.32 1.71
N LEU A 80 4.72 -10.88 0.49
CA LEU A 80 5.69 -10.47 -0.52
C LEU A 80 5.52 -8.99 -0.88
N ILE A 81 4.30 -8.51 -1.08
CA ILE A 81 4.01 -7.10 -1.38
C ILE A 81 4.38 -6.20 -0.20
N LEU A 82 4.07 -6.62 1.03
CA LEU A 82 4.39 -5.86 2.23
C LEU A 82 5.90 -5.71 2.47
N VAL A 83 6.70 -6.71 2.07
CA VAL A 83 8.17 -6.63 2.14
C VAL A 83 8.74 -5.87 0.93
N THR A 84 8.16 -6.05 -0.25
CA THR A 84 8.63 -5.40 -1.48
C THR A 84 8.43 -3.89 -1.45
N SER A 85 7.29 -3.42 -0.92
CA SER A 85 6.94 -2.00 -0.87
C SER A 85 7.96 -1.13 -0.09
N PRO A 86 8.39 -1.47 1.15
CA PRO A 86 9.40 -0.71 1.87
C PRO A 86 10.78 -0.82 1.23
N ILE A 87 11.15 -1.97 0.65
CA ILE A 87 12.42 -2.13 -0.08
C ILE A 87 12.46 -1.18 -1.29
N ALA A 88 11.40 -1.18 -2.10
CA ALA A 88 11.28 -0.29 -3.24
C ALA A 88 11.29 1.19 -2.82
N ALA A 89 10.56 1.54 -1.76
CA ALA A 89 10.53 2.91 -1.24
C ALA A 89 11.91 3.38 -0.76
N GLN A 90 12.66 2.53 -0.06
CA GLN A 90 14.01 2.86 0.39
C GLN A 90 14.99 3.04 -0.78
N ALA A 91 14.94 2.15 -1.78
CA ALA A 91 15.77 2.27 -2.98
C ALA A 91 15.49 3.58 -3.76
N ILE A 92 14.23 3.99 -3.86
CA ILE A 92 13.82 5.26 -4.49
C ILE A 92 14.35 6.45 -3.70
N VAL A 93 14.21 6.43 -2.37
CA VAL A 93 14.68 7.50 -1.48
C VAL A 93 16.21 7.64 -1.53
N GLU A 94 16.94 6.54 -1.50
CA GLU A 94 18.40 6.56 -1.56
C GLU A 94 18.90 7.10 -2.92
N SER A 95 18.27 6.70 -4.02
CA SER A 95 18.57 7.24 -5.35
C SER A 95 18.26 8.73 -5.45
N ALA A 96 17.09 9.17 -4.97
CA ALA A 96 16.72 10.59 -4.94
C ALA A 96 17.68 11.43 -4.09
N HIS A 97 18.14 10.89 -2.95
CA HIS A 97 19.12 11.53 -2.10
C HIS A 97 20.48 11.67 -2.79
N LYS A 98 20.95 10.61 -3.47
CA LYS A 98 22.19 10.64 -4.27
C LYS A 98 22.13 11.63 -5.43
N GLN A 99 20.94 11.85 -6.01
CA GLN A 99 20.72 12.88 -7.05
C GLN A 99 20.61 14.30 -6.47
N GLY A 100 20.73 14.49 -5.15
CA GLY A 100 20.66 15.81 -4.52
C GLY A 100 19.26 16.41 -4.46
N ILE A 101 18.22 15.60 -4.68
CA ILE A 101 16.82 16.02 -4.60
C ILE A 101 16.49 16.24 -3.11
N LYS A 102 16.39 17.51 -2.71
CA LYS A 102 16.06 17.87 -1.32
C LYS A 102 14.56 17.69 -1.08
N PRO A 103 14.14 17.06 0.02
CA PRO A 103 12.74 17.00 0.39
C PRO A 103 12.19 18.41 0.60
N ILE A 104 10.99 18.68 0.10
CA ILE A 104 10.28 19.94 0.37
C ILE A 104 9.72 19.88 1.79
N LEU A 105 10.58 20.16 2.77
CA LEU A 105 10.20 20.32 4.17
C LEU A 105 9.65 21.73 4.39
N GLY A 106 8.43 21.84 4.94
CA GLY A 106 7.86 23.11 5.42
C GLY A 106 8.61 23.70 6.62
N ILE A 107 9.57 22.95 7.18
CA ILE A 107 10.45 23.38 8.25
C ILE A 107 11.85 23.50 7.66
N SER A 108 12.31 24.73 7.50
CA SER A 108 13.67 25.07 7.09
C SER A 108 14.67 24.54 8.12
N ARG A 109 15.11 23.28 7.98
CA ARG A 109 16.30 22.81 8.69
C ARG A 109 17.51 23.40 7.96
N LYS A 110 17.81 24.66 8.25
CA LYS A 110 19.19 25.16 8.23
C LYS A 110 19.98 24.34 9.26
N ALA A 111 20.49 23.19 8.85
CA ALA A 111 21.54 22.50 9.57
C ALA A 111 22.66 22.29 8.56
N GLY A 112 23.61 23.22 8.56
CA GLY A 112 24.83 23.07 7.79
C GLY A 112 25.70 21.97 8.38
N VAL A 113 26.29 21.16 7.51
CA VAL A 113 27.65 20.62 7.64
C VAL A 113 28.23 20.68 6.23
N LYS A 114 28.76 21.85 5.86
CA LYS A 114 30.19 22.21 5.84
C LYS A 114 30.93 21.56 4.67
N LYS A 115 31.19 22.40 3.65
CA LYS A 115 32.29 22.25 2.69
C LYS A 115 33.56 21.82 3.43
N LYS A 116 34.18 20.73 2.98
CA LYS A 116 35.60 20.68 2.66
C LYS A 116 35.83 19.57 1.65
#